data_AF-A0A7X9QA27-F1
#
_entry.id   AF-A0A7X9QA27-F1
#
_cell.length_a   1.000
_cell.length_b   1.000
_cell.length_c   1.000
_cell.angle_alpha   90.00
_cell.angle_beta   90.00
_cell.angle_gamma   90.00
#
_symmetry.space_group_name_H-M   'P 1'
#
loop_
_entity.id
_entity.type
_entity.pdbx_description
1 polymer ?
#
loop_
_entity_poly.entity_id
_entity_poly.type
_entity_poly.pdbx_seq_one_letter_code
_entity_poly.pdbx_strand_id
1 'polypeptide(L)'
;MCIECYIDQNRITPLLNPLDCLENHTQYICGTCGRCICIEHDAKRGLQRWNFPFKSLEIAKMYLRTADYSMKQPCGIYELIDEKGRLSYKIFANGEDLQTYLKKNKQKTCESMKPAFIVEEYREYENTQIRKLTSDEIKKYLLER
;
A
#
# COMPACT_ATOMS: atom_id res chain seq x y z
N MET A 1 11.56 -12.17 -4.84
CA MET A 1 10.55 -11.35 -4.15
C MET A 1 11.19 -10.74 -2.92
N CYS A 2 11.11 -9.41 -2.76
CA CYS A 2 11.69 -8.73 -1.60
C CYS A 2 10.92 -9.10 -0.31
N ILE A 3 11.65 -9.54 0.72
CA ILE A 3 11.08 -10.00 2.00
C ILE A 3 10.34 -8.90 2.76
N GLU A 4 10.75 -7.65 2.57
CA GLU A 4 10.17 -6.50 3.26
C GLU A 4 8.94 -5.94 2.52
N CYS A 5 8.97 -5.92 1.19
CA CYS A 5 7.95 -5.21 0.41
C CYS A 5 7.10 -6.13 -0.47
N TYR A 6 7.30 -7.45 -0.38
CA TYR A 6 6.48 -8.53 -0.95
C TYR A 6 6.34 -8.52 -2.48
N ILE A 7 7.22 -7.83 -3.19
CA ILE A 7 7.22 -7.75 -4.65
C ILE A 7 8.63 -7.88 -5.23
N ASP A 8 8.73 -8.18 -6.52
CA ASP A 8 10.00 -8.30 -7.25
C ASP A 8 10.48 -6.97 -7.88
N GLN A 9 9.56 -6.08 -8.24
CA GLN A 9 9.89 -4.85 -8.96
C GLN A 9 10.28 -3.72 -8.01
N ASN A 10 11.59 -3.57 -7.79
CA ASN A 10 12.15 -2.66 -6.78
C ASN A 10 11.94 -1.16 -7.06
N ARG A 11 11.48 -0.76 -8.25
CA ARG A 11 11.28 0.66 -8.65
C ARG A 11 9.88 0.98 -9.19
N ILE A 12 8.94 0.04 -9.07
CA ILE A 12 7.61 0.16 -9.70
C ILE A 12 6.73 1.27 -9.11
N THR A 13 6.92 1.61 -7.84
CA THR A 13 6.20 2.70 -7.16
C THR A 13 7.03 3.97 -7.12
N PRO A 14 6.42 5.17 -7.19
CA PRO A 14 4.96 5.43 -7.25
C PRO A 14 4.35 5.18 -8.63
N LEU A 15 3.10 4.73 -8.73
CA LEU A 15 2.48 4.41 -10.04
C LEU A 15 1.99 5.62 -10.83
N LEU A 16 1.49 6.65 -10.15
CA LEU A 16 0.92 7.86 -10.75
C LEU A 16 1.84 9.04 -10.45
N ASN A 17 2.14 9.84 -11.49
CA ASN A 17 3.00 11.04 -11.42
C ASN A 17 4.22 10.82 -10.51
N PRO A 18 5.11 9.87 -10.87
CA PRO A 18 6.16 9.41 -9.96
C PRO A 18 7.09 10.54 -9.51
N LEU A 19 7.44 11.47 -10.39
CA LEU A 19 8.28 12.63 -10.03
C LEU A 19 7.62 13.48 -8.93
N ASP A 20 6.40 13.96 -9.16
CA ASP A 20 5.65 14.77 -8.19
C ASP A 20 5.51 14.06 -6.84
N CYS A 21 5.17 12.77 -6.85
CA CYS A 21 5.04 12.01 -5.62
C CYS A 21 6.39 11.86 -4.88
N LEU A 22 7.49 11.63 -5.58
CA LEU A 22 8.81 11.48 -4.95
C LEU A 22 9.35 12.80 -4.40
N GLU A 23 9.05 13.93 -5.06
CA GLU A 23 9.46 15.27 -4.65
C GLU A 23 8.67 15.80 -3.46
N ASN A 24 7.34 15.62 -3.49
CA ASN A 24 6.45 16.33 -2.59
C ASN A 24 6.00 15.51 -1.37
N HIS A 25 6.04 14.18 -1.44
CA HIS A 25 5.50 13.31 -0.41
C HIS A 25 6.58 12.55 0.36
N THR A 26 6.33 12.31 1.65
CA THR A 26 7.10 11.39 2.47
C THR A 26 6.99 9.97 1.92
N GLN A 27 8.14 9.31 1.75
CA GLN A 27 8.23 7.94 1.26
C GLN A 27 8.62 6.99 2.38
N TYR A 28 8.03 5.80 2.34
CA TYR A 28 8.61 4.59 2.91
C TYR A 28 9.69 4.11 1.96
N ILE A 29 10.93 4.05 2.42
CA ILE A 29 12.07 3.55 1.67
C ILE A 29 12.42 2.18 2.24
N CYS A 30 12.26 1.15 1.41
CA CYS A 30 12.54 -0.22 1.78
C CYS A 30 14.02 -0.42 2.09
N GLY A 31 14.33 -0.87 3.30
CA GLY A 31 15.71 -1.12 3.75
C GLY A 31 16.40 -2.26 3.02
N THR A 32 15.63 -3.19 2.45
CA THR A 32 16.15 -4.35 1.73
C THR A 32 16.45 -4.07 0.25
N CYS A 33 15.56 -3.37 -0.46
CA CYS A 33 15.66 -3.20 -1.93
C CYS A 33 15.64 -1.74 -2.40
N GLY A 34 15.51 -0.77 -1.49
CA GLY A 34 15.44 0.65 -1.80
C GLY A 34 14.13 1.12 -2.45
N ARG A 35 13.11 0.25 -2.60
CA ARG A 35 11.82 0.63 -3.17
C ARG A 35 11.16 1.75 -2.36
N CYS A 36 10.75 2.80 -3.05
CA CYS A 36 10.02 3.94 -2.48
C CYS A 36 8.52 3.72 -2.64
N ILE A 37 7.78 3.84 -1.55
CA ILE A 37 6.32 3.71 -1.50
C ILE A 37 5.77 4.92 -0.76
N CYS A 38 4.83 5.65 -1.37
CA CYS A 38 4.23 6.81 -0.73
C CYS A 38 3.55 6.42 0.58
N ILE A 39 3.93 7.10 1.67
CA ILE A 39 3.36 6.94 3.02
C ILE A 39 2.82 8.27 3.58
N GLU A 40 2.81 9.31 2.76
CA GLU A 40 2.26 10.62 3.11
C GLU A 40 0.77 10.54 3.44
N HIS A 41 0.35 11.34 4.42
CA HIS A 41 -1.04 11.48 4.79
C HIS A 41 -1.63 12.67 4.03
N ASP A 42 -2.77 12.46 3.39
CA ASP A 42 -3.55 13.56 2.82
C ASP A 42 -3.86 14.60 3.89
N ALA A 43 -3.49 15.86 3.66
CA ALA A 43 -3.60 16.92 4.66
C ALA A 43 -5.05 17.21 5.11
N LYS A 44 -6.05 16.84 4.30
CA LYS A 44 -7.46 17.12 4.59
C LYS A 44 -8.12 16.01 5.41
N ARG A 45 -7.86 14.75 5.06
CA ARG A 45 -8.54 13.57 5.61
C ARG A 45 -7.64 12.71 6.49
N GLY A 46 -6.34 12.96 6.51
CA GLY A 46 -5.36 12.12 7.20
C GLY A 46 -5.28 10.70 6.62
N LEU A 47 -5.60 10.52 5.34
CA LEU A 47 -5.61 9.21 4.69
C LEU A 47 -4.36 8.99 3.85
N GLN A 48 -3.86 7.77 3.85
CA GLN A 48 -2.75 7.33 3.02
C GLN A 48 -3.26 6.60 1.76
N ARG A 49 -2.38 6.38 0.78
CA ARG A 49 -2.77 5.76 -0.50
C ARG A 49 -3.40 4.37 -0.33
N TRP A 50 -2.96 3.59 0.66
CA TRP A 50 -3.47 2.25 0.93
C TRP A 50 -4.91 2.25 1.46
N ASN A 51 -5.42 3.37 1.99
CA ASN A 51 -6.81 3.47 2.45
C ASN A 51 -7.82 3.52 1.28
N PHE A 52 -7.39 3.71 0.05
CA PHE A 52 -8.27 3.74 -1.13
C PHE A 52 -8.23 2.41 -1.88
N PRO A 53 -9.34 1.99 -2.52
CA PRO A 53 -9.38 0.76 -3.28
C PRO A 53 -8.45 0.80 -4.51
N PHE A 54 -8.08 -0.39 -4.98
CA PHE A 54 -7.23 -0.66 -6.12
C PHE A 54 -7.96 -1.51 -7.16
N LYS A 55 -7.53 -1.40 -8.42
CA LYS A 55 -8.14 -2.13 -9.55
C LYS A 55 -7.71 -3.59 -9.65
N SER A 56 -6.61 -3.98 -9.02
CA SER A 56 -6.10 -5.36 -9.08
C SER A 56 -5.35 -5.73 -7.79
N LEU A 57 -5.22 -7.03 -7.54
CA LEU A 57 -4.49 -7.58 -6.40
C LEU A 57 -3.01 -7.20 -6.43
N GLU A 58 -2.41 -7.21 -7.62
CA GLU A 58 -0.99 -6.87 -7.83
C GLU A 58 -0.71 -5.43 -7.42
N ILE A 59 -1.59 -4.50 -7.79
CA ILE A 59 -1.43 -3.09 -7.39
C ILE A 59 -1.63 -2.95 -5.88
N ALA A 60 -2.61 -3.63 -5.28
CA ALA A 60 -2.80 -3.59 -3.84
C ALA A 60 -1.55 -4.10 -3.09
N LYS A 61 -0.91 -5.19 -3.56
CA LYS A 61 0.35 -5.71 -2.99
C LYS A 61 1.47 -4.68 -2.98
N MET A 62 1.54 -3.81 -4.01
CA MET A 62 2.56 -2.76 -4.06
C MET A 62 2.47 -1.76 -2.90
N TYR A 63 1.29 -1.58 -2.29
CA TYR A 63 1.05 -0.65 -1.19
C TYR A 63 0.83 -1.34 0.17
N LEU A 64 0.81 -2.68 0.23
CA LEU A 64 0.52 -3.40 1.47
C LEU A 64 1.53 -3.07 2.57
N ARG A 65 2.82 -2.96 2.22
CA ARG A 65 3.87 -2.71 3.20
C ARG A 65 3.70 -1.38 3.95
N THR A 66 3.20 -0.33 3.30
CA THR A 66 2.94 0.94 4.01
C THR A 66 1.73 0.85 4.93
N ALA A 67 0.74 0.01 4.61
CA ALA A 67 -0.34 -0.29 5.55
C ALA A 67 0.17 -1.05 6.78
N ASP A 68 0.94 -2.12 6.56
CA ASP A 68 1.54 -2.91 7.65
C ASP A 68 2.37 -2.03 8.59
N TYR A 69 3.20 -1.15 8.01
CA TYR A 69 4.05 -0.25 8.77
C TYR A 69 3.25 0.80 9.55
N SER A 70 2.21 1.40 8.94
CA SER A 70 1.35 2.37 9.62
C SER A 70 0.55 1.76 10.76
N MET A 71 0.05 0.53 10.57
CA MET A 71 -0.81 -0.15 11.55
C MET A 71 -0.04 -1.01 12.56
N LYS A 72 1.27 -1.20 12.35
CA LYS A 72 2.16 -2.04 13.15
C LYS A 72 1.66 -3.48 13.33
N GLN A 73 1.04 -4.02 12.28
CA GLN A 73 0.43 -5.35 12.27
C GLN A 73 0.30 -5.86 10.81
N PRO A 74 0.19 -7.18 10.58
CA PRO A 74 -0.02 -7.72 9.23
C PRO A 74 -1.43 -7.36 8.72
N CYS A 75 -1.49 -6.45 7.75
CA CYS A 75 -2.73 -6.05 7.11
C CYS A 75 -3.11 -7.04 5.99
N GLY A 76 -4.40 -7.13 5.69
CA GLY A 76 -4.93 -8.00 4.64
C GLY A 76 -5.43 -7.22 3.43
N ILE A 77 -5.22 -7.77 2.24
CA ILE A 77 -5.86 -7.32 1.00
C ILE A 77 -7.14 -8.14 0.81
N TYR A 78 -8.27 -7.47 0.72
CA TYR A 78 -9.58 -8.09 0.55
C TYR A 78 -10.16 -7.77 -0.81
N GLU A 79 -10.78 -8.77 -1.40
CA GLU A 79 -11.52 -8.64 -2.64
C GLU A 79 -12.94 -8.16 -2.34
N LEU A 80 -13.36 -7.11 -3.04
CA LEU A 80 -14.66 -6.47 -2.89
C LEU A 80 -15.37 -6.43 -4.23
N ILE A 81 -16.64 -6.83 -4.24
CA ILE A 81 -17.52 -6.78 -5.40
C ILE A 81 -18.61 -5.75 -5.12
N ASP A 82 -18.90 -4.88 -6.08
CA ASP A 82 -20.05 -3.97 -5.99
C ASP A 82 -21.34 -4.60 -6.57
N GLU A 83 -22.48 -3.95 -6.36
CA GLU A 83 -23.78 -4.40 -6.90
C GLU A 83 -23.81 -4.62 -8.42
N LYS A 84 -22.87 -4.03 -9.17
CA LYS A 84 -22.75 -4.19 -10.63
C LYS A 84 -21.76 -5.29 -11.01
N GLY A 85 -21.25 -6.04 -10.04
CA GLY A 85 -20.24 -7.08 -10.25
C GLY A 85 -18.83 -6.54 -10.47
N ARG A 86 -18.57 -5.25 -10.23
CA ARG A 86 -17.23 -4.67 -10.44
C ARG A 86 -16.31 -5.06 -9.29
N LEU A 87 -15.18 -5.66 -9.65
CA LEU A 87 -14.14 -6.05 -8.72
C LEU A 87 -13.26 -4.88 -8.29
N SER A 88 -12.91 -4.85 -7.02
CA SER A 88 -11.88 -3.96 -6.47
C SER A 88 -11.18 -4.61 -5.29
N TYR A 89 -9.96 -4.18 -5.00
CA TYR A 89 -9.16 -4.70 -3.90
C TYR A 89 -8.88 -3.60 -2.90
N LYS A 90 -9.01 -3.88 -1.61
CA LYS A 90 -8.77 -2.89 -0.56
C LYS A 90 -8.00 -3.50 0.60
N ILE A 91 -7.08 -2.72 1.14
CA ILE A 91 -6.31 -3.10 2.32
C ILE A 91 -7.08 -2.70 3.57
N PHE A 92 -7.15 -3.61 4.54
CA PHE A 92 -7.71 -3.43 5.87
C PHE A 92 -6.72 -3.95 6.92
N ALA A 93 -6.69 -3.32 8.09
CA ALA A 93 -5.79 -3.76 9.15
C ALA A 93 -6.23 -5.12 9.72
N ASN A 94 -7.53 -5.35 9.83
CA ASN A 94 -8.10 -6.60 10.30
C ASN A 94 -9.52 -6.83 9.75
N GLY A 95 -10.14 -7.95 10.14
CA GLY A 95 -11.50 -8.30 9.74
C GLY A 95 -12.59 -7.40 10.33
N GLU A 96 -12.35 -6.76 11.48
CA GLU A 96 -13.31 -5.82 12.09
C GLU A 96 -13.42 -4.53 11.27
N ASP A 97 -12.29 -4.03 10.76
CA ASP A 97 -12.24 -2.89 9.84
C ASP A 97 -12.98 -3.17 8.53
N LEU A 98 -12.81 -4.39 7.99
CA LEU A 98 -13.58 -4.84 6.82
C LEU A 98 -15.09 -4.79 7.13
N GLN A 99 -15.52 -5.38 8.24
CA GLN A 99 -16.94 -5.40 8.62
C GLN A 99 -17.50 -3.98 8.80
N THR A 100 -16.75 -3.10 9.46
CA THR A 100 -17.12 -1.70 9.66
C THR A 100 -17.25 -0.97 8.32
N TYR A 101 -16.36 -1.25 7.38
CA TYR A 101 -16.42 -0.70 6.03
C TYR A 101 -17.64 -1.19 5.25
N LEU A 102 -17.93 -2.48 5.27
CA LEU A 102 -19.09 -3.07 4.58
C LEU A 102 -20.41 -2.53 5.15
N LYS A 103 -20.53 -2.37 6.47
CA LYS A 103 -21.69 -1.73 7.11
C LYS A 103 -21.95 -0.30 6.60
N LYS A 104 -20.88 0.45 6.33
CA LYS A 104 -20.94 1.82 5.78
C LYS A 104 -21.13 1.86 4.25
N ASN A 105 -20.79 0.78 3.55
CA ASN A 105 -20.83 0.68 2.08
C ASN A 105 -21.70 -0.53 1.69
N LYS A 106 -23.01 -0.43 1.92
CA LYS A 106 -23.98 -1.53 1.73
C LYS A 106 -24.02 -2.11 0.31
N GLN A 107 -23.58 -1.35 -0.67
CA GLN A 107 -23.47 -1.73 -2.07
C GLN A 107 -22.22 -2.55 -2.40
N LYS A 108 -21.41 -2.92 -1.39
CA LYS A 108 -20.21 -3.73 -1.55
C LYS A 108 -20.29 -4.97 -0.68
N THR A 109 -19.78 -6.06 -1.22
CA THR A 109 -19.68 -7.36 -0.53
C THR A 109 -18.25 -7.88 -0.59
N CYS A 110 -17.91 -8.76 0.35
CA CYS A 110 -16.68 -9.53 0.35
C CYS A 110 -17.08 -11.00 0.54
N GLU A 111 -17.11 -11.78 -0.55
CA GLU A 111 -17.70 -13.12 -0.52
C GLU A 111 -16.95 -14.09 0.40
N SER A 112 -15.62 -14.06 0.36
CA SER A 112 -14.78 -14.96 1.16
C SER A 112 -14.70 -14.59 2.64
N MET A 113 -14.96 -13.31 2.97
CA MET A 113 -14.66 -12.68 4.27
C MET A 113 -13.23 -12.96 4.78
N LYS A 114 -12.32 -13.31 3.86
CA LYS A 114 -10.91 -13.65 4.11
C LYS A 114 -10.02 -12.82 3.19
N PRO A 115 -8.80 -12.45 3.64
CA PRO A 115 -7.89 -11.73 2.78
C PRO A 115 -7.47 -12.60 1.59
N ALA A 116 -7.50 -12.04 0.38
CA ALA A 116 -6.91 -12.62 -0.82
C ALA A 116 -5.37 -12.68 -0.71
N PHE A 117 -4.78 -11.80 0.11
CA PHE A 117 -3.36 -11.84 0.47
C PHE A 117 -3.12 -11.18 1.82
N ILE A 118 -2.30 -11.81 2.64
CA ILE A 118 -1.84 -11.33 3.94
C ILE A 118 -0.48 -11.97 4.22
N VAL A 119 0.38 -11.28 4.97
CA VAL A 119 1.64 -11.87 5.47
C VAL A 119 1.42 -12.45 6.86
N GLU A 120 2.18 -13.47 7.23
CA GLU A 120 1.98 -14.16 8.52
C GLU A 120 2.21 -13.23 9.72
N GLU A 121 3.26 -12.41 9.67
CA GLU A 121 3.64 -11.54 10.78
C GLU A 121 4.25 -10.22 10.30
N TYR A 122 4.00 -9.17 11.09
CA TYR A 122 4.64 -7.88 10.89
C TYR A 122 6.07 -7.91 11.44
N ARG A 123 7.02 -7.50 10.61
CA ARG A 123 8.43 -7.33 11.00
C ARG A 123 8.92 -5.93 10.64
N GLU A 124 9.71 -5.34 11.53
CA GLU A 124 10.49 -4.12 11.25
C GLU A 124 11.87 -4.51 10.70
N TYR A 125 12.45 -3.63 9.87
CA TYR A 125 13.75 -3.85 9.24
C TYR A 125 14.65 -2.66 9.54
N GLU A 126 15.88 -2.92 10.00
CA GLU A 126 16.78 -1.89 10.55
C GLU A 126 17.06 -0.73 9.58
N ASN A 127 17.15 -1.01 8.28
CA ASN A 127 17.49 -0.01 7.27
C ASN A 127 16.26 0.68 6.62
N THR A 128 15.05 0.39 7.11
CA THR A 128 13.83 1.08 6.65
C THR A 128 13.91 2.57 6.99
N GLN A 129 13.59 3.45 6.03
CA GLN A 129 13.56 4.89 6.27
C GLN A 129 12.21 5.50 5.91
N ILE A 130 11.74 6.45 6.72
CA ILE A 130 10.52 7.22 6.47
C ILE A 130 10.90 8.70 6.34
N ARG A 131 11.06 9.18 5.11
CA ARG A 131 11.47 10.57 4.84
C ARG A 131 11.17 10.99 3.41
N LYS A 132 11.37 12.28 3.13
CA LYS A 132 11.46 12.78 1.75
C LYS A 132 12.81 12.42 1.13
N LEU A 133 12.83 12.20 -0.18
CA LEU A 133 14.05 11.97 -0.93
C LEU A 133 14.71 13.32 -1.27
N THR A 134 16.03 13.30 -1.46
CA THR A 134 16.74 14.42 -2.07
C THR A 134 16.57 14.40 -3.58
N SER A 135 16.76 15.55 -4.24
CA SER A 135 16.64 15.64 -5.70
C SER A 135 17.54 14.65 -6.45
N ASP A 136 18.72 14.32 -5.93
CA ASP A 136 19.64 13.37 -6.56
C ASP A 136 19.19 11.92 -6.36
N GLU A 137 18.62 11.58 -5.20
CA GLU A 137 17.99 10.28 -4.98
C GLU A 137 16.78 10.08 -5.89
N ILE A 138 15.97 11.12 -6.11
CA ILE A 138 14.81 11.07 -7.01
C ILE A 138 15.25 10.80 -8.44
N LYS A 139 16.25 11.54 -8.95
CA LYS A 139 16.81 11.32 -10.29
C LYS A 139 17.32 9.89 -10.43
N LYS A 140 18.12 9.42 -9.48
CA LYS A 140 18.65 8.05 -9.49
C LYS A 140 17.52 7.01 -9.51
N TYR A 141 16.53 7.17 -8.64
CA TYR A 141 15.41 6.24 -8.52
C TYR A 141 14.57 6.17 -9.81
N LEU A 142 14.36 7.30 -10.48
CA LEU A 142 13.63 7.37 -11.76
C LEU A 142 14.44 6.79 -12.93
N LEU A 143 15.77 6.90 -12.91
CA LEU A 143 16.65 6.30 -13.93
C LEU A 143 16.71 4.77 -13.83
N GLU A 144 16.57 4.22 -12.61
CA GLU A 144 16.58 2.77 -12.35
C GLU A 144 15.23 2.08 -12.61
N ARG A 145 14.22 2.84 -13.04
CA ARG A 145 12.83 2.38 -13.13
C ARG A 145 12.49 1.66 -14.42
#